data_AF-A0A1Y1MJA4-F1
#
_entry.id   AF-A0A1Y1MJA4-F1
#
_cell.length_a   1.000
_cell.length_b   1.000
_cell.length_c   1.000
_cell.angle_alpha   90.00
_cell.angle_beta   90.00
_cell.angle_gamma   90.00
#
_symmetry.space_group_name_H-M   'P 1'
#
loop_
_entity.id
_entity.type
_entity.pdbx_description
1 polymer ?
#
loop_
_entity_poly.entity_id
_entity_poly.type
_entity_poly.pdbx_seq_one_letter_code
_entity_poly.pdbx_strand_id
1 'polypeptide(L)'
;MLYVAALIVLLIYIINKIQNINNYWKRKGVKQLPPLPLLGNTGTLFQKTSPVDLWHRIYNSFPNERYFGVYQFTTPTLLIKDLNLIKRITVKDFDTFPEHASVVPEDADPLFARNILFMKGKSRATLL
;
A
#
# COMPACT_ATOMS: atom_id res chain seq x y z
N MET A 1 26.50 3.63 29.10
CA MET A 1 25.24 4.26 29.53
C MET A 1 24.62 5.15 28.45
N LEU A 2 25.33 6.16 27.92
CA LEU A 2 24.78 7.06 26.87
C LEU A 2 24.34 6.33 25.59
N TYR A 3 25.16 5.41 25.06
CA TYR A 3 24.82 4.61 23.88
C TYR A 3 23.60 3.70 24.09
N VAL A 4 23.43 3.17 25.30
CA VAL A 4 22.26 2.33 25.66
C VAL A 4 21.00 3.18 25.70
N ALA A 5 21.06 4.38 26.31
CA ALA A 5 19.95 5.32 26.31
C ALA A 5 19.57 5.76 24.89
N ALA A 6 20.56 6.05 24.02
CA ALA A 6 20.33 6.39 22.62
C ALA A 6 19.65 5.25 21.84
N LEU A 7 20.09 4.00 22.05
CA LEU A 7 19.46 2.81 21.47
C LEU A 7 18.00 2.63 21.91
N ILE A 8 17.70 2.86 23.18
CA ILE A 8 16.34 2.77 23.72
C ILE A 8 15.45 3.85 23.10
N VAL A 9 15.92 5.10 23.02
CA VAL A 9 15.17 6.19 22.38
C VAL A 9 14.91 5.89 20.91
N LEU A 10 15.92 5.38 20.19
CA LEU A 10 15.77 4.97 18.79
C LEU A 10 14.73 3.85 18.64
N LEU A 11 14.76 2.83 19.52
CA LEU A 11 13.80 1.72 19.49
C LEU A 11 12.37 2.22 19.72
N ILE A 12 12.16 3.09 20.71
CA ILE A 12 10.86 3.69 21.01
C ILE A 12 10.35 4.50 19.80
N TYR A 13 11.22 5.31 19.19
CA TYR A 13 10.88 6.07 17.99
C TYR A 13 10.45 5.15 16.84
N ILE A 14 11.18 4.06 16.59
CA ILE A 14 10.86 3.08 15.55
C ILE A 14 9.52 2.41 15.84
N ILE A 15 9.28 1.94 17.07
CA ILE A 15 8.02 1.30 17.47
C ILE A 15 6.84 2.24 17.26
N ASN A 16 6.95 3.50 17.70
CA ASN A 16 5.91 4.50 17.53
C ASN A 16 5.62 4.78 16.05
N LYS A 17 6.67 4.85 15.22
CA LYS A 17 6.53 5.04 13.77
C LYS A 17 5.80 3.87 13.12
N ILE A 18 6.15 2.63 13.47
CA ILE A 18 5.50 1.41 12.96
C ILE A 18 4.03 1.37 13.39
N GLN A 19 3.73 1.67 14.66
CA GLN A 19 2.35 1.72 15.15
C GLN A 19 1.52 2.80 14.43
N ASN A 20 2.11 3.97 14.19
CA ASN A 20 1.44 5.03 13.46
C ASN A 20 1.08 4.62 12.02
N ILE A 21 1.97 3.89 11.34
CA ILE A 21 1.71 3.32 10.02
C ILE A 21 0.60 2.27 10.12
N ASN A 22 0.74 1.28 11.00
CA ASN A 22 -0.18 0.16 11.14
C ASN A 22 -1.58 0.54 11.63
N ASN A 23 -1.76 1.74 12.17
CA ASN A 23 -3.06 2.27 12.61
C ASN A 23 -3.67 3.27 11.63
N TYR A 24 -3.09 3.46 10.44
CA TYR A 24 -3.57 4.43 9.45
C TYR A 24 -5.06 4.25 9.12
N TRP A 25 -5.48 3.04 8.75
CA TRP A 25 -6.87 2.77 8.38
C TRP A 25 -7.82 2.81 9.58
N LYS A 26 -7.37 2.31 10.74
CA LYS A 26 -8.13 2.44 12.01
C LYS A 26 -8.45 3.90 12.34
N ARG A 27 -7.47 4.82 12.20
CA ARG A 27 -7.70 6.26 12.42
C ARG A 27 -8.69 6.88 11.42
N LYS A 28 -8.83 6.28 10.24
CA LYS A 28 -9.78 6.69 9.20
C LYS A 28 -11.14 5.99 9.32
N GLY A 29 -11.36 5.18 10.35
CA GLY A 29 -12.60 4.41 10.53
C GLY A 29 -12.77 3.26 9.54
N VAL A 30 -11.71 2.84 8.85
CA VAL A 30 -11.74 1.77 7.86
C VAL A 30 -11.27 0.46 8.50
N LYS A 31 -12.03 -0.62 8.32
CA LYS A 31 -11.61 -1.96 8.73
C LYS A 31 -10.33 -2.34 8.02
N GLN A 32 -9.37 -2.93 8.73
CA GLN A 32 -8.08 -3.31 8.16
C GLN A 32 -7.68 -4.73 8.52
N LEU A 33 -6.95 -5.38 7.61
CA LEU A 33 -6.30 -6.64 7.91
C LEU A 33 -5.08 -6.37 8.82
N PRO A 34 -4.95 -7.00 10.00
CA PRO A 34 -3.83 -6.75 10.90
C PRO A 34 -2.48 -6.97 10.20
N PRO A 35 -1.64 -5.94 10.03
CA PRO A 35 -0.35 -6.07 9.38
C PRO A 35 0.71 -6.66 10.33
N LEU A 36 1.67 -7.39 9.77
CA LEU A 36 2.92 -7.67 10.47
C LEU A 36 3.70 -6.36 10.64
N PRO A 37 4.38 -6.16 11.79
CA PRO A 37 5.30 -5.03 11.95
C PRO A 37 6.32 -4.98 10.80
N LEU A 38 6.51 -3.81 10.17
CA LEU A 38 7.40 -3.54 9.03
C LEU A 38 7.04 -4.20 7.69
N LEU A 39 6.60 -5.46 7.70
CA LEU A 39 6.33 -6.24 6.49
C LEU A 39 4.91 -6.10 5.95
N GLY A 40 4.00 -5.50 6.72
CA GLY A 40 2.62 -5.31 6.30
C GLY A 40 1.85 -6.62 6.18
N ASN A 41 0.89 -6.67 5.27
CA ASN A 41 0.15 -7.89 4.91
C ASN A 41 0.84 -8.69 3.80
N THR A 42 1.90 -8.15 3.19
CA THR A 42 2.67 -8.81 2.12
C THR A 42 3.89 -9.57 2.62
N GLY A 43 4.10 -9.67 3.93
CA GLY A 43 5.27 -10.34 4.53
C GLY A 43 5.38 -11.84 4.24
N THR A 44 4.29 -12.51 3.86
CA THR A 44 4.34 -13.94 3.48
C THR A 44 4.93 -14.17 2.09
N LEU A 45 5.20 -13.13 1.30
CA LEU A 45 5.98 -13.26 0.05
C LEU A 45 7.35 -13.89 0.31
N PHE A 46 7.94 -13.65 1.49
CA PHE A 46 9.20 -14.26 1.91
C PHE A 46 9.09 -15.76 2.25
N GLN A 47 7.86 -16.29 2.39
CA GLN A 47 7.58 -17.70 2.73
C GLN A 47 7.35 -18.57 1.48
N LYS A 48 7.88 -18.20 0.32
CA LYS A 48 7.70 -18.91 -0.98
C LYS A 48 6.24 -19.10 -1.40
N THR A 49 5.35 -18.22 -0.96
CA THR A 49 3.96 -18.18 -1.41
C THR A 49 3.88 -17.43 -2.75
N SER A 50 3.11 -17.94 -3.71
CA SER A 50 2.82 -17.21 -4.95
C SER A 50 2.14 -15.87 -4.64
N PRO A 51 2.56 -14.75 -5.27
CA PRO A 51 1.88 -13.46 -5.11
C PRO A 51 0.37 -13.53 -5.38
N VAL A 52 -0.04 -14.36 -6.34
CA VAL A 52 -1.46 -14.54 -6.70
C VAL A 52 -2.22 -15.18 -5.53
N ASP A 53 -1.69 -16.25 -4.95
CA ASP A 53 -2.32 -16.95 -3.83
C ASP A 53 -2.42 -16.05 -2.59
N LEU A 54 -1.39 -15.23 -2.36
CA LEU A 54 -1.40 -14.24 -1.29
C LEU A 54 -2.53 -13.24 -1.47
N TRP A 55 -2.61 -12.60 -2.64
CA TRP A 55 -3.65 -11.61 -2.91
C TRP A 55 -5.05 -12.24 -2.91
N HIS A 56 -5.19 -13.49 -3.35
CA HIS A 56 -6.44 -14.23 -3.26
C HIS A 56 -6.86 -14.45 -1.80
N ARG A 57 -5.95 -14.85 -0.92
CA ARG A 57 -6.21 -14.98 0.53
C ARG A 57 -6.57 -13.65 1.18
N ILE A 58 -5.84 -12.59 0.84
CA ILE A 58 -6.12 -11.24 1.35
C ILE A 58 -7.53 -10.80 0.92
N TYR A 59 -7.85 -10.92 -0.38
CA TYR A 59 -9.17 -10.57 -0.93
C TYR A 59 -10.32 -11.26 -0.19
N ASN A 60 -10.15 -12.54 0.14
CA ASN A 60 -11.13 -13.36 0.84
C ASN A 60 -11.18 -13.15 2.37
N SER A 61 -10.29 -12.34 2.96
CA SER A 61 -10.22 -12.15 4.42
C SER A 61 -11.44 -11.46 5.01
N PHE A 62 -12.14 -10.65 4.22
CA PHE A 62 -13.37 -9.96 4.64
C PHE A 62 -14.45 -10.06 3.56
N PRO A 63 -15.16 -11.20 3.44
CA PRO A 63 -16.08 -11.43 2.31
C PRO A 63 -17.22 -10.41 2.24
N ASN A 64 -17.76 -9.97 3.38
CA ASN A 64 -18.93 -9.08 3.46
C ASN A 64 -18.61 -7.59 3.37
N GLU A 65 -17.32 -7.21 3.41
CA GLU A 65 -16.94 -5.80 3.34
C GLU A 65 -16.86 -5.31 1.89
N ARG A 66 -17.22 -4.06 1.62
CA ARG A 66 -17.10 -3.48 0.27
C ARG A 66 -15.67 -3.06 -0.07
N TYR A 67 -14.91 -2.70 0.95
CA TYR A 67 -13.51 -2.35 0.89
C TYR A 67 -12.87 -2.55 2.27
N PHE A 68 -11.55 -2.69 2.33
CA PHE A 68 -10.82 -2.72 3.59
C PHE A 68 -9.36 -2.30 3.37
N GLY A 69 -8.75 -1.84 4.44
CA GLY A 69 -7.35 -1.44 4.46
C GLY A 69 -6.40 -2.64 4.53
N VAL A 70 -5.38 -2.61 3.69
CA VAL A 70 -4.22 -3.50 3.76
C VAL A 70 -2.95 -2.67 3.74
N TYR A 71 -1.81 -3.33 3.95
CA TYR A 71 -0.50 -2.72 3.97
C TYR A 71 0.43 -3.50 3.06
N GLN A 72 0.88 -2.87 1.98
CA GLN A 72 1.97 -3.38 1.15
C GLN A 72 3.28 -2.87 1.75
N PHE A 73 3.98 -3.72 2.49
CA PHE A 73 5.05 -3.30 3.40
C PHE A 73 4.58 -2.21 4.37
N THR A 74 5.13 -1.00 4.26
CA THR A 74 4.78 0.16 5.08
C THR A 74 3.76 1.08 4.40
N THR A 75 3.35 0.77 3.17
CA THR A 75 2.42 1.59 2.39
C THR A 75 0.98 1.17 2.66
N PRO A 76 0.14 2.03 3.26
CA PRO A 76 -1.29 1.75 3.40
C PRO A 76 -1.94 1.70 2.01
N THR A 77 -2.65 0.61 1.70
CA THR A 77 -3.38 0.40 0.45
C THR A 77 -4.83 0.09 0.76
N LEU A 78 -5.76 0.67 0.00
CA LEU A 78 -7.18 0.35 0.10
C LEU A 78 -7.51 -0.76 -0.90
N LEU A 79 -7.98 -1.90 -0.43
CA LEU A 79 -8.49 -2.96 -1.29
C LEU A 79 -9.99 -2.77 -1.47
N ILE A 80 -10.41 -2.58 -2.72
CA ILE A 80 -11.80 -2.32 -3.10
C ILE A 80 -12.39 -3.55 -3.79
N LYS A 81 -13.59 -3.97 -3.36
CA LYS A 81 -14.31 -5.12 -3.92
C LYS A 81 -15.65 -4.73 -4.57
N ASP A 82 -16.21 -3.57 -4.21
CA ASP A 82 -17.46 -3.08 -4.79
C ASP A 82 -17.25 -2.55 -6.22
N LEU A 83 -17.91 -3.20 -7.18
CA LEU A 83 -17.83 -2.84 -8.61
C LEU A 83 -18.31 -1.42 -8.88
N ASN A 84 -19.31 -0.92 -8.14
CA ASN A 84 -19.78 0.45 -8.30
C ASN A 84 -18.72 1.46 -7.87
N LEU A 85 -18.00 1.15 -6.79
CA LEU A 85 -16.92 2.00 -6.30
C LEU A 85 -15.72 1.97 -7.24
N ILE A 86 -15.35 0.80 -7.76
CA ILE A 86 -14.30 0.67 -8.78
C ILE A 86 -14.67 1.50 -10.00
N LYS A 87 -15.86 1.31 -10.57
CA LYS A 87 -16.33 2.06 -11.74
C LYS A 87 -16.35 3.57 -11.49
N ARG A 88 -16.72 4.00 -10.29
CA ARG A 88 -16.69 5.41 -9.92
C ARG A 88 -15.26 5.96 -9.95
N ILE A 89 -14.33 5.29 -9.30
CA ILE A 89 -12.92 5.73 -9.20
C ILE A 89 -12.23 5.69 -10.57
N THR A 90 -12.46 4.65 -11.36
CA THR A 90 -11.73 4.45 -12.63
C THR A 90 -12.35 5.15 -13.82
N VAL A 91 -13.63 5.55 -13.76
CA VAL A 91 -14.34 6.19 -14.88
C VAL A 91 -14.80 7.59 -14.55
N LYS A 92 -15.56 7.78 -13.46
CA LYS A 92 -16.16 9.09 -13.15
C LYS A 92 -15.16 10.07 -12.55
N ASP A 93 -14.37 9.56 -11.60
CA ASP A 93 -13.45 10.37 -10.81
C ASP A 93 -11.99 10.14 -11.24
N PHE A 94 -11.77 9.67 -12.48
CA PHE A 94 -10.44 9.32 -13.00
C PHE A 94 -9.45 10.49 -12.90
N ASP A 95 -9.91 11.71 -13.17
CA ASP A 95 -9.08 12.93 -13.09
C ASP A 95 -8.60 13.24 -11.67
N THR A 96 -9.26 12.68 -10.64
CA THR A 96 -8.85 12.81 -9.24
C THR A 96 -7.76 11.81 -8.87
N PHE A 97 -7.63 10.71 -9.63
CA PHE A 97 -6.65 9.64 -9.41
C PHE A 97 -5.77 9.40 -10.66
N PRO A 98 -5.04 10.42 -11.15
CA PRO A 98 -4.27 10.30 -12.39
C PRO A 98 -2.97 9.49 -12.21
N GLU A 99 -2.58 9.17 -10.98
CA GLU A 99 -1.35 8.45 -10.67
C GLU A 99 -1.59 6.95 -10.50
N HIS A 100 -0.83 6.14 -11.23
CA HIS A 100 -0.69 4.71 -10.95
C HIS A 100 0.36 4.49 -9.86
N ALA A 101 0.20 3.41 -9.08
CA ALA A 101 1.22 3.01 -8.13
C ALA A 101 2.50 2.62 -8.89
N SER A 102 3.54 3.46 -8.83
CA SER A 102 4.84 3.08 -9.36
C SER A 102 5.49 2.06 -8.44
N VAL A 103 5.94 0.95 -9.03
CA VAL A 103 6.68 -0.10 -8.31
C VAL A 103 8.16 0.27 -8.18
N VAL A 104 8.66 1.13 -9.07
CA VAL A 104 10.08 1.49 -9.16
C VAL A 104 10.26 3.02 -9.11
N PRO A 105 11.14 3.55 -8.24
CA PRO A 105 11.52 4.96 -8.28
C PRO A 105 12.13 5.33 -9.64
N GLU A 106 11.83 6.52 -10.16
CA GLU A 106 12.41 6.99 -11.44
C GLU A 106 13.94 7.05 -11.37
N ASP A 107 14.50 7.38 -10.21
CA ASP A 107 15.95 7.44 -9.99
C ASP A 107 16.62 6.05 -10.04
N ALA A 108 15.87 4.99 -9.77
CA ALA A 108 16.39 3.62 -9.76
C ALA A 108 16.32 2.98 -11.16
N ASP A 109 15.23 3.22 -11.89
CA ASP A 109 15.08 2.77 -13.28
C ASP A 109 14.22 3.78 -14.07
N PRO A 110 14.86 4.74 -14.76
CA PRO A 110 14.16 5.72 -15.57
C PRO A 110 13.39 5.09 -16.75
N LEU A 111 13.85 3.95 -17.29
CA LEU A 111 13.19 3.31 -18.43
C LEU A 111 11.90 2.64 -17.99
N PHE A 112 11.92 1.94 -16.86
CA PHE A 112 10.73 1.29 -16.31
C PHE A 112 9.71 2.32 -15.81
N ALA A 113 10.17 3.38 -15.15
CA ALA A 113 9.31 4.45 -14.63
C ALA A 113 8.64 5.28 -15.74
N ARG A 114 9.26 5.37 -16.94
CA ARG A 114 8.72 6.09 -18.10
C ARG A 114 7.81 5.25 -19.00
N ASN A 115 7.57 3.98 -18.65
CA ASN A 115 6.59 3.16 -19.35
C ASN A 115 5.16 3.69 -19.08
N ILE A 116 4.31 3.72 -20.10
CA ILE A 116 2.91 4.17 -20.06
C ILE A 116 2.10 3.59 -18.88
N LEU A 117 2.44 2.37 -18.45
CA LEU A 117 1.81 1.69 -17.31
C LEU A 117 2.20 2.28 -15.94
N PHE A 118 3.39 2.89 -15.83
CA PHE A 118 3.98 3.36 -14.57
C PHE A 118 4.30 4.87 -14.56
N MET A 119 4.06 5.57 -15.66
CA MET A 119 4.21 7.03 -15.75
C MET A 119 3.29 7.77 -14.77
N LYS A 120 3.81 8.85 -14.19
CA LYS A 120 3.03 9.79 -13.36
C LYS A 120 2.18 10.73 -14.23
N GLY A 121 1.00 11.09 -13.73
CA GLY A 121 -0.14 11.59 -14.52
C GLY A 121 0.13 12.67 -15.57
N LYS A 122 0.96 13.68 -15.27
CA LYS A 122 1.21 14.79 -16.21
C LYS A 122 1.84 14.36 -17.52
N SER A 123 2.76 13.39 -17.50
CA SER A 123 3.45 12.92 -18.70
C SER A 123 2.58 12.01 -19.57
N ARG A 124 1.57 11.36 -18.98
CA ARG A 124 0.66 10.45 -19.70
C ARG A 124 -0.45 11.18 -20.45
N ALA A 125 -0.95 12.28 -19.89
CA ALA A 125 -1.98 13.11 -20.55
C ALA A 125 -1.49 13.81 -21.82
N THR A 126 -0.18 13.92 -22.04
CA THR A 126 0.41 14.51 -23.26
C THR A 126 0.59 13.49 -24.39
N LEU A 127 0.53 12.19 -24.07
CA LEU A 127 0.76 11.09 -25.03
C LEU A 127 -0.54 10.41 -25.50
N LEU A 128 -1.69 10.83 -24.98
CA LEU A 128 -3.03 10.42 -25.38
C LEU A 128 -3.78 11.63 -25.95
#